data_AF-A0A2A4YCB6-F1
#
_entry.id   AF-A0A2A4YCB6-F1
#
_cell.length_a   1.000
_cell.length_b   1.000
_cell.length_c   1.000
_cell.angle_alpha   90.00
_cell.angle_beta   90.00
_cell.angle_gamma   90.00
#
_symmetry.space_group_name_H-M   'P 1'
#
loop_
_entity.id
_entity.type
_entity.pdbx_description
1 polymer ?
#
loop_
_entity_poly.entity_id
_entity_poly.type
_entity_poly.pdbx_seq_one_letter_code
_entity_poly.pdbx_strand_id
1 'polypeptide(L)'
;MALLTTAAVARSQNKLSQKYGAQDFADRTYSGAYRYATRIGTFACMPFAWAATRITGNQWWSNANLPALEVPPLLASARRVAERAKLELNDTDFAKFQHDFRVYLEKGAYTDQAKLHFMATTFNSGWIDKFWETMYCYGRECPIEKASWIGYDGTNPVNLNKFMGKDKLLVRGACMFRLVMDYKRELEAGTLDENMVFGFRSKKVSLPIDAEKCRKIFGTYRKPGVDCDTFVDHPDSTHAVVMHRGSTYILNLMKDGRVKTTTELYADLHSIYDDKADGEECDVNVLSSQKRADWATDREETIKVSDKNAAHM
;
A
#
# COMPACT_ATOMS: atom_id res chain seq x y z
N MET A 1 -16.66 1.06 -45.76
CA MET A 1 -16.75 2.04 -46.85
C MET A 1 -17.40 3.30 -46.27
N ALA A 2 -16.66 4.41 -46.24
CA ALA A 2 -17.06 5.81 -45.99
C ALA A 2 -15.96 6.54 -45.20
N LEU A 3 -15.01 7.09 -45.96
CA LEU A 3 -14.05 8.09 -45.56
C LEU A 3 -14.79 9.37 -45.15
N LEU A 4 -15.00 9.62 -43.86
CA LEU A 4 -15.34 10.94 -43.32
C LEU A 4 -15.09 10.90 -41.81
N THR A 5 -13.91 11.37 -41.34
CA THR A 5 -13.70 12.06 -40.03
C THR A 5 -12.22 12.20 -39.60
N THR A 6 -11.22 11.87 -40.43
CA THR A 6 -9.80 12.13 -40.10
C THR A 6 -9.46 13.61 -39.92
N ALA A 7 -10.19 14.53 -40.56
CA ALA A 7 -9.96 15.97 -40.43
C ALA A 7 -10.55 16.62 -39.16
N ALA A 8 -11.58 16.01 -38.56
CA ALA A 8 -12.23 16.52 -37.35
C ALA A 8 -11.45 16.12 -36.07
N VAL A 9 -10.89 14.89 -36.07
CA VAL A 9 -10.02 14.39 -35.00
C VAL A 9 -8.69 15.16 -34.98
N ALA A 10 -8.10 15.45 -36.15
CA ALA A 10 -6.88 16.23 -36.24
C ALA A 10 -7.06 17.71 -35.80
N ARG A 11 -8.23 18.33 -36.06
CA ARG A 11 -8.52 19.71 -35.62
C ARG A 11 -8.77 19.82 -34.11
N SER A 12 -9.32 18.80 -33.45
CA SER A 12 -9.49 18.82 -31.99
C SER A 12 -8.17 18.60 -31.26
N GLN A 13 -7.31 17.71 -31.77
CA GLN A 13 -5.97 17.46 -31.24
C GLN A 13 -5.06 18.70 -31.34
N ASN A 14 -5.10 19.43 -32.47
CA ASN A 14 -4.28 20.63 -32.66
C ASN A 14 -4.74 21.84 -31.82
N LYS A 15 -6.05 21.96 -31.54
CA LYS A 15 -6.56 23.01 -30.63
C LYS A 15 -6.27 22.71 -29.16
N LEU A 16 -6.22 21.44 -28.77
CA LEU A 16 -5.87 21.04 -27.40
C LEU A 16 -4.36 21.15 -27.15
N SER A 17 -3.51 20.82 -28.12
CA SER A 17 -2.05 20.98 -28.01
C SER A 17 -1.61 22.46 -28.00
N GLN A 18 -2.29 23.34 -28.75
CA GLN A 18 -2.02 24.79 -28.74
C GLN A 18 -2.57 25.50 -27.50
N LYS A 19 -3.66 25.01 -26.88
CA LYS A 19 -4.25 25.64 -25.68
C LYS A 19 -3.64 25.12 -24.38
N TYR A 20 -3.14 23.90 -24.37
CA TYR A 20 -2.51 23.25 -23.23
C TYR A 20 -1.25 22.55 -23.75
N GLY A 21 -0.12 23.28 -23.76
CA GLY A 21 1.17 22.73 -24.19
C GLY A 21 1.41 21.38 -23.52
N ALA A 22 1.85 20.38 -24.30
CA ALA A 22 1.94 18.97 -23.89
C ALA A 22 2.81 18.70 -22.64
N GLN A 23 3.56 19.70 -22.17
CA GLN A 23 4.38 19.64 -20.95
C GLN A 23 3.72 20.24 -19.70
N ASP A 24 2.67 21.05 -19.83
CA ASP A 24 2.24 21.94 -18.72
C ASP A 24 1.15 21.35 -17.80
N PHE A 25 0.52 20.22 -18.18
CA PHE A 25 -0.53 19.58 -17.35
C PHE A 25 0.05 18.66 -16.26
N ALA A 26 1.20 18.04 -16.53
CA ALA A 26 1.89 17.17 -15.57
C ALA A 26 2.55 17.99 -14.44
N ASP A 27 3.13 19.16 -14.75
CA ASP A 27 3.85 19.98 -13.77
C ASP A 27 2.94 20.80 -12.84
N ARG A 28 1.75 21.21 -13.32
CA ARG A 28 0.82 22.03 -12.51
C ARG A 28 0.00 21.23 -11.50
N THR A 29 -0.32 19.96 -11.81
CA THR A 29 -1.02 19.08 -10.88
C THR A 29 -0.11 18.59 -9.75
N TYR A 30 1.19 18.43 -10.03
CA TYR A 30 2.20 18.07 -9.02
C TYR A 30 2.53 19.21 -8.03
N SER A 31 2.43 20.48 -8.43
CA SER A 31 2.84 21.62 -7.60
C SER A 31 1.72 22.26 -6.77
N GLY A 32 0.46 22.16 -7.21
CA GLY A 32 -0.68 22.81 -6.55
C GLY A 32 -1.20 22.09 -5.30
N ALA A 33 -1.27 20.76 -5.33
CA ALA A 33 -1.78 19.95 -4.22
C ALA A 33 -0.83 19.94 -2.99
N TYR A 34 0.46 20.19 -3.21
CA TYR A 34 1.48 20.13 -2.15
C TYR A 34 1.55 21.38 -1.26
N ARG A 35 1.01 22.53 -1.69
CA ARG A 35 1.09 23.78 -0.91
C ARG A 35 0.14 23.85 0.28
N TYR A 36 -0.83 22.93 0.38
CA TYR A 36 -1.79 22.91 1.49
C TYR A 36 -1.40 21.96 2.64
N ALA A 37 -0.43 21.08 2.44
CA ALA A 37 0.00 20.10 3.45
C ALA A 37 1.06 20.62 4.44
N THR A 38 1.55 21.87 4.28
CA THR A 38 2.65 22.43 5.10
C THR A 38 2.22 23.26 6.30
N ARG A 39 1.00 23.08 6.81
CA ARG A 39 0.58 23.70 8.08
C ARG A 39 -0.15 22.66 8.93
N ILE A 40 0.60 21.89 9.72
CA ILE A 40 0.28 21.41 11.08
C ILE A 40 1.45 20.50 11.51
N GLY A 41 2.05 20.80 12.66
CA GLY A 41 2.79 19.81 13.45
C GLY A 41 4.31 19.80 13.35
N THR A 42 4.97 20.82 13.90
CA THR A 42 6.38 20.71 14.32
C THR A 42 6.44 19.82 15.57
N PHE A 43 6.72 18.53 15.41
CA PHE A 43 7.15 17.68 16.54
C PHE A 43 8.67 17.69 16.62
N ALA A 44 9.18 18.11 17.78
CA ALA A 44 10.59 18.15 18.11
C ALA A 44 11.22 16.75 17.98
N CYS A 45 12.12 16.58 17.01
CA CYS A 45 12.96 15.39 16.92
C CYS A 45 14.01 15.40 18.03
N MET A 46 14.05 14.33 18.84
CA MET A 46 15.17 14.01 19.72
C MET A 46 16.46 13.82 18.91
N PRO A 47 17.64 14.17 19.46
CA PRO A 47 18.90 14.02 18.75
C PRO A 47 19.37 12.57 18.80
N PHE A 48 19.01 11.76 17.81
CA PHE A 48 19.76 10.53 17.51
C PHE A 48 20.95 10.92 16.63
N ALA A 49 22.13 10.93 17.24
CA ALA A 49 23.40 11.11 16.54
C ALA A 49 23.73 9.83 15.76
N TRP A 50 23.18 9.71 14.56
CA TRP A 50 23.68 8.76 13.57
C TRP A 50 24.84 9.42 12.82
N ALA A 51 26.01 8.79 12.86
CA ALA A 51 27.15 9.19 12.06
C ALA A 51 26.72 9.21 10.59
N ALA A 52 26.69 10.40 9.99
CA ALA A 52 26.29 10.62 8.62
C ALA A 52 27.36 10.08 7.65
N THR A 53 27.39 8.76 7.45
CA THR A 53 27.93 8.22 6.20
C THR A 53 26.99 8.68 5.09
N ARG A 54 27.49 9.55 4.19
CA ARG A 54 26.77 9.93 2.97
C ARG A 54 26.53 8.67 2.15
N ILE A 55 25.32 8.12 2.24
CA ILE A 55 24.86 7.07 1.32
C ILE A 55 24.66 7.77 -0.03
N THR A 56 25.50 7.48 -1.01
CA THR A 56 25.41 8.05 -2.37
C THR A 56 24.97 6.98 -3.36
N GLY A 57 24.01 7.30 -4.22
CA GLY A 57 23.51 6.40 -5.26
C GLY A 57 22.68 5.23 -4.71
N ASN A 58 22.53 4.19 -5.53
CA ASN A 58 21.74 2.94 -5.41
C ASN A 58 21.90 2.10 -4.11
N GLN A 59 22.33 2.68 -2.99
CA GLN A 59 22.62 2.02 -1.72
C GLN A 59 21.59 2.33 -0.63
N TRP A 60 20.69 3.31 -0.85
CA TRP A 60 19.69 3.73 0.14
C TRP A 60 18.46 2.80 0.24
N TRP A 61 18.23 1.95 -0.77
CA TRP A 61 17.14 0.96 -0.80
C TRP A 61 17.59 -0.48 -0.50
N SER A 62 18.90 -0.69 -0.29
CA SER A 62 19.43 -2.03 -0.12
C SER A 62 19.30 -2.39 1.36
N ASN A 63 18.57 -3.47 1.65
CA ASN A 63 18.44 -4.00 3.01
C ASN A 63 19.82 -4.39 3.59
N ALA A 64 20.87 -4.50 2.76
CA ALA A 64 22.24 -4.79 3.19
C ALA A 64 22.87 -3.69 4.07
N ASN A 65 22.35 -2.45 4.06
CA ASN A 65 22.92 -1.32 4.80
C ASN A 65 21.97 -0.76 5.89
N LEU A 66 20.84 -1.40 6.14
CA LEU A 66 19.92 -0.97 7.19
C LEU A 66 20.43 -1.43 8.56
N PRO A 67 20.36 -0.58 9.60
CA PRO A 67 20.60 -1.04 10.96
C PRO A 67 19.62 -2.14 11.34
N ALA A 68 20.12 -3.12 12.08
CA ALA A 68 19.25 -4.06 12.78
C ALA A 68 18.34 -3.29 13.76
N LEU A 69 17.08 -3.69 13.84
CA LEU A 69 16.16 -3.14 14.83
C LEU A 69 16.57 -3.60 16.23
N GLU A 70 17.03 -2.67 17.06
CA GLU A 70 17.46 -2.97 18.42
C GLU A 70 16.29 -3.39 19.32
N VAL A 71 16.58 -4.24 20.32
CA VAL A 71 15.65 -4.51 21.43
C VAL A 71 15.89 -3.47 22.51
N PRO A 72 14.90 -2.62 22.87
CA PRO A 72 15.10 -1.58 23.87
C PRO A 72 15.46 -2.15 25.25
N PRO A 73 16.25 -1.44 26.07
CA PRO A 73 16.58 -1.89 27.42
C PRO A 73 15.33 -2.07 28.29
N LEU A 74 15.22 -3.24 28.94
CA LEU A 74 14.03 -3.64 29.70
C LEU A 74 13.56 -2.58 30.71
N LEU A 75 14.47 -2.08 31.55
CA LEU A 75 14.12 -1.11 32.60
C LEU A 75 13.71 0.25 32.02
N ALA A 76 14.28 0.65 30.89
CA ALA A 76 13.90 1.88 30.20
C ALA A 76 12.49 1.78 29.62
N SER A 77 12.16 0.64 28.99
CA SER A 77 10.81 0.33 28.52
C SER A 77 9.80 0.25 29.68
N ALA A 78 10.16 -0.45 30.75
CA ALA A 78 9.30 -0.63 31.92
C ALA A 78 8.95 0.70 32.59
N ARG A 79 9.93 1.61 32.69
CA ARG A 79 9.70 2.97 33.19
C ARG A 79 8.67 3.72 32.35
N ARG A 80 8.80 3.70 31.02
CA ARG A 80 7.84 4.37 30.12
C ARG A 80 6.43 3.80 30.24
N VAL A 81 6.30 2.48 30.38
CA VAL A 81 5.01 1.82 30.60
C VAL A 81 4.39 2.27 31.93
N ALA A 82 5.17 2.30 33.02
CA ALA A 82 4.69 2.75 34.32
C ALA A 82 4.30 4.24 34.34
N GLU A 83 5.08 5.09 33.68
CA GLU A 83 4.76 6.52 33.51
C GLU A 83 3.46 6.71 32.74
N ARG A 84 3.22 5.92 31.68
CA ARG A 84 1.97 5.98 30.91
C ARG A 84 0.77 5.46 31.70
N ALA A 85 0.93 4.33 32.40
CA ALA A 85 -0.12 3.74 33.23
C ALA A 85 -0.62 4.71 34.31
N LYS A 86 0.29 5.49 34.91
CA LYS A 86 -0.07 6.53 35.90
C LYS A 86 -0.98 7.62 35.31
N LEU A 87 -0.88 7.90 34.02
CA LEU A 87 -1.68 8.93 33.35
C LEU A 87 -3.05 8.41 32.91
N GLU A 88 -3.18 7.10 32.69
CA GLU A 88 -4.39 6.49 32.12
C GLU A 88 -5.27 5.79 33.15
N LEU A 89 -4.69 5.31 34.26
CA LEU A 89 -5.40 4.55 35.28
C LEU A 89 -5.80 5.43 36.46
N ASN A 90 -6.94 5.11 37.08
CA ASN A 90 -7.32 5.66 38.38
C ASN A 90 -6.43 5.08 39.50
N ASP A 91 -6.49 5.66 40.70
CA ASP A 91 -5.62 5.28 41.82
C ASP A 91 -5.71 3.80 42.20
N THR A 92 -6.92 3.22 42.20
CA THR A 92 -7.15 1.82 42.54
C THR A 92 -6.53 0.88 41.50
N ASP A 93 -6.79 1.14 40.22
CA ASP A 93 -6.27 0.32 39.12
C ASP A 93 -4.75 0.49 38.97
N PHE A 94 -4.23 1.70 39.23
CA PHE A 94 -2.80 1.96 39.21
C PHE A 94 -2.08 1.22 40.34
N ALA A 95 -2.65 1.17 41.55
CA ALA A 95 -2.08 0.40 42.65
C ALA A 95 -2.01 -1.11 42.33
N LYS A 96 -3.06 -1.66 41.69
CA LYS A 96 -3.07 -3.03 41.21
C LYS A 96 -2.02 -3.27 40.11
N PHE A 97 -1.99 -2.41 39.09
CA PHE A 97 -0.98 -2.45 38.03
C PHE A 97 0.45 -2.41 38.60
N GLN A 98 0.73 -1.53 39.56
CA GLN A 98 2.05 -1.44 40.20
C GLN A 98 2.46 -2.72 40.92
N HIS A 99 1.51 -3.41 41.57
CA HIS A 99 1.78 -4.70 42.21
C HIS A 99 2.12 -5.75 41.16
N ASP A 100 1.22 -5.97 40.19
CA ASP A 100 1.36 -7.01 39.17
C ASP A 100 2.59 -6.78 38.29
N PHE A 101 2.84 -5.54 37.89
CA PHE A 101 3.97 -5.17 37.04
C PHE A 101 5.31 -5.39 37.74
N ARG A 102 5.40 -5.14 39.06
CA ARG A 102 6.59 -5.45 39.86
C ARG A 102 6.85 -6.95 39.92
N VAL A 103 5.81 -7.75 40.18
CA VAL A 103 5.91 -9.21 40.18
C VAL A 103 6.39 -9.74 38.83
N TYR A 104 5.89 -9.17 37.72
CA TYR A 104 6.36 -9.51 36.37
C TYR A 104 7.83 -9.13 36.16
N LEU A 105 8.26 -7.93 36.58
CA LEU A 105 9.66 -7.49 36.46
C LEU A 105 10.63 -8.39 37.23
N GLU A 106 10.22 -8.89 38.39
CA GLU A 106 11.04 -9.78 39.23
C GLU A 106 11.12 -11.22 38.71
N LYS A 107 10.02 -11.74 38.13
CA LYS A 107 9.89 -13.19 37.85
C LYS A 107 9.91 -13.56 36.36
N GLY A 108 9.47 -12.67 35.47
CA GLY A 108 9.23 -13.01 34.07
C GLY A 108 9.98 -12.15 33.06
N ALA A 109 10.14 -10.86 33.35
CA ALA A 109 10.53 -9.88 32.35
C ALA A 109 11.91 -10.12 31.73
N TYR A 110 12.90 -10.58 32.50
CA TYR A 110 14.24 -10.90 31.97
C TYR A 110 14.22 -12.14 31.06
N THR A 111 13.39 -13.13 31.37
CA THR A 111 13.21 -14.32 30.53
C THR A 111 12.61 -13.94 29.18
N ASP A 112 11.59 -13.07 29.17
CA ASP A 112 10.97 -12.62 27.93
C ASP A 112 11.88 -11.66 27.14
N GLN A 113 12.63 -10.78 27.82
CA GLN A 113 13.66 -9.96 27.19
C GLN A 113 14.74 -10.83 26.51
N ALA A 114 15.17 -11.92 27.13
CA ALA A 114 16.13 -12.84 26.54
C ALA A 114 15.57 -13.52 25.26
N LYS A 115 14.28 -13.88 25.25
CA LYS A 115 13.61 -14.37 24.03
C LYS A 115 13.59 -13.31 22.93
N LEU A 116 13.32 -12.04 23.26
CA LEU A 116 13.36 -10.95 22.29
C LEU A 116 14.76 -10.75 21.71
N HIS A 117 15.82 -10.79 22.52
CA HIS A 117 17.20 -10.72 22.04
C HIS A 117 17.57 -11.94 21.17
N PHE A 118 17.12 -13.14 21.54
CA PHE A 118 17.28 -14.33 20.70
C PHE A 118 16.61 -14.14 19.33
N MET A 119 15.39 -13.59 19.30
CA MET A 119 14.71 -13.29 18.04
C MET A 119 15.44 -12.22 17.23
N ALA A 120 15.91 -11.14 17.86
CA ALA A 120 16.65 -10.06 17.20
C ALA A 120 18.02 -10.49 16.64
N THR A 121 18.61 -11.55 17.18
CA THR A 121 19.86 -12.12 16.66
C THR A 121 19.62 -13.21 15.62
N THR A 122 18.49 -13.93 15.72
CA THR A 122 18.13 -15.03 14.80
C THR A 122 17.51 -14.51 13.51
N PHE A 123 16.65 -13.49 13.61
CA PHE A 123 16.00 -12.87 12.47
C PHE A 123 16.79 -11.60 12.12
N ASN A 124 17.48 -11.63 10.98
CA ASN A 124 18.24 -10.47 10.45
C ASN A 124 17.31 -9.36 9.91
N SER A 125 16.01 -9.66 9.77
CA SER A 125 14.92 -8.70 9.55
C SER A 125 14.39 -8.21 10.90
N GLY A 126 13.70 -7.06 10.95
CA GLY A 126 13.20 -6.50 12.19
C GLY A 126 12.45 -7.55 13.00
N TRP A 127 12.95 -7.89 14.20
CA TRP A 127 12.41 -8.99 15.03
C TRP A 127 10.91 -8.84 15.33
N ILE A 128 10.40 -7.62 15.23
CA ILE A 128 8.98 -7.28 15.40
C ILE A 128 8.14 -7.48 14.14
N ASP A 129 8.73 -7.49 12.94
CA ASP A 129 7.97 -7.49 11.67
C ASP A 129 7.05 -8.70 11.60
N LYS A 130 7.55 -9.89 11.97
CA LYS A 130 6.74 -11.12 12.00
C LYS A 130 5.62 -11.04 13.04
N PHE A 131 5.86 -10.45 14.21
CA PHE A 131 4.79 -10.23 15.19
C PHE A 131 3.72 -9.29 14.66
N TRP A 132 4.14 -8.22 13.98
CA TRP A 132 3.24 -7.19 13.44
C TRP A 132 2.37 -7.74 12.32
N GLU A 133 2.97 -8.43 11.35
CA GLU A 133 2.23 -9.13 10.28
C GLU A 133 1.25 -10.15 10.85
N THR A 134 1.72 -10.95 11.82
CA THR A 134 0.92 -11.97 12.48
C THR A 134 -0.25 -11.36 13.25
N MET A 135 -0.07 -10.20 13.91
CA MET A 135 -1.15 -9.49 14.61
C MET A 135 -2.28 -9.14 13.65
N TYR A 136 -1.97 -8.58 12.48
CA TYR A 136 -2.99 -8.27 11.47
C TYR A 136 -3.65 -9.53 10.92
N CYS A 137 -2.88 -10.61 10.74
CA CYS A 137 -3.38 -11.89 10.27
C CYS A 137 -4.28 -12.60 11.28
N TYR A 138 -4.08 -12.43 12.58
CA TYR A 138 -4.98 -12.99 13.60
C TYR A 138 -6.28 -12.21 13.77
N GLY A 139 -6.36 -10.94 13.38
CA GLY A 139 -7.61 -10.18 13.40
C GLY A 139 -8.71 -10.90 12.61
N ARG A 140 -9.84 -11.20 13.26
CA ARG A 140 -10.97 -11.97 12.67
C ARG A 140 -12.11 -11.11 12.14
N GLU A 141 -12.08 -9.82 12.44
CA GLU A 141 -13.05 -8.84 11.93
C GLU A 141 -12.86 -8.54 10.45
N CYS A 142 -13.84 -7.87 9.84
CA CYS A 142 -13.71 -7.35 8.48
C CYS A 142 -12.54 -6.34 8.39
N PRO A 143 -11.54 -6.54 7.50
CA PRO A 143 -10.40 -5.64 7.40
C PRO A 143 -10.78 -4.26 6.88
N ILE A 144 -11.80 -4.18 6.00
CA ILE A 144 -12.22 -2.92 5.38
C ILE A 144 -12.62 -1.90 6.45
N GLU A 145 -13.30 -2.34 7.51
CA GLU A 145 -13.75 -1.46 8.59
C GLU A 145 -12.68 -1.16 9.64
N LYS A 146 -11.76 -2.11 9.88
CA LYS A 146 -10.88 -2.09 11.06
C LYS A 146 -9.41 -1.82 10.78
N ALA A 147 -8.93 -2.15 9.58
CA ALA A 147 -7.50 -2.19 9.29
C ALA A 147 -7.11 -1.59 7.93
N SER A 148 -8.07 -1.31 7.04
CA SER A 148 -7.80 -0.68 5.74
C SER A 148 -7.67 0.83 5.87
N TRP A 149 -6.57 1.38 5.34
CA TRP A 149 -6.37 2.82 5.23
C TRP A 149 -6.63 3.28 3.79
N ILE A 150 -7.55 4.24 3.63
CA ILE A 150 -7.92 4.78 2.32
C ILE A 150 -7.33 6.18 2.19
N GLY A 151 -6.38 6.32 1.26
CA GLY A 151 -5.84 7.61 0.84
C GLY A 151 -6.52 8.11 -0.43
N TYR A 152 -6.72 9.41 -0.54
CA TYR A 152 -7.14 10.06 -1.78
C TYR A 152 -5.93 10.67 -2.46
N ASP A 153 -5.84 10.60 -3.79
CA ASP A 153 -4.75 11.14 -4.59
C ASP A 153 -4.71 12.69 -4.67
N GLY A 154 -5.37 13.36 -3.73
CA GLY A 154 -5.46 14.82 -3.65
C GLY A 154 -6.41 15.46 -4.66
N THR A 155 -6.99 14.69 -5.59
CA THR A 155 -8.02 15.22 -6.48
C THR A 155 -9.40 15.03 -5.86
N ASN A 156 -10.16 16.12 -5.74
CA ASN A 156 -11.45 16.10 -5.06
C ASN A 156 -12.42 15.12 -5.76
N PRO A 157 -12.81 14.00 -5.11
CA PRO A 157 -13.62 12.96 -5.73
C PRO A 157 -15.02 13.46 -6.14
N VAL A 158 -15.56 14.47 -5.43
CA VAL A 158 -16.84 15.11 -5.76
C VAL A 158 -16.80 15.82 -7.12
N ASN A 159 -15.61 16.28 -7.54
CA ASN A 159 -15.43 16.96 -8.81
C ASN A 159 -15.09 16.01 -9.97
N LEU A 160 -14.60 14.80 -9.70
CA LEU A 160 -14.19 13.88 -10.77
C LEU A 160 -15.39 13.36 -11.55
N ASN A 161 -16.38 12.74 -10.89
CA ASN A 161 -17.54 12.20 -11.59
C ASN A 161 -18.51 13.28 -12.07
N LYS A 162 -18.54 14.45 -11.41
CA LYS A 162 -19.43 15.56 -11.79
C LYS A 162 -18.90 16.38 -12.97
N PHE A 163 -17.57 16.43 -13.19
CA PHE A 163 -16.95 17.27 -14.22
C PHE A 163 -16.07 16.53 -15.24
N MET A 164 -15.77 15.24 -15.03
CA MET A 164 -15.11 14.39 -16.02
C MET A 164 -16.10 13.41 -16.62
N GLY A 165 -16.35 13.54 -17.93
CA GLY A 165 -17.06 12.49 -18.69
C GLY A 165 -16.25 11.19 -18.74
N LYS A 166 -16.91 10.09 -19.08
CA LYS A 166 -16.37 8.72 -19.20
C LYS A 166 -14.94 8.70 -19.77
N ASP A 167 -14.73 9.30 -20.94
CA ASP A 167 -13.44 9.23 -21.63
C ASP A 167 -12.28 9.82 -20.81
N LYS A 168 -12.53 10.91 -20.07
CA LYS A 168 -11.50 11.51 -19.21
C LYS A 168 -11.18 10.64 -18.00
N LEU A 169 -12.19 9.96 -17.43
CA LEU A 169 -12.00 9.01 -16.35
C LEU A 169 -11.17 7.81 -16.82
N LEU A 170 -11.48 7.26 -17.99
CA LEU A 170 -10.75 6.13 -18.56
C LEU A 170 -9.31 6.50 -18.94
N VAL A 171 -9.08 7.68 -19.52
CA VAL A 171 -7.72 8.19 -19.79
C VAL A 171 -6.92 8.31 -18.49
N ARG A 172 -7.55 8.82 -17.42
CA ARG A 172 -6.91 8.90 -16.11
C ARG A 172 -6.56 7.50 -15.58
N GLY A 173 -7.49 6.55 -15.63
CA GLY A 173 -7.24 5.17 -15.22
C GLY A 173 -6.06 4.53 -15.99
N ALA A 174 -6.03 4.73 -17.31
CA ALA A 174 -4.93 4.28 -18.15
C ALA A 174 -3.58 4.91 -17.77
N CYS A 175 -3.56 6.22 -17.49
CA CYS A 175 -2.36 6.90 -16.99
C CYS A 175 -1.92 6.34 -15.63
N MET A 176 -2.85 6.06 -14.72
CA MET A 176 -2.54 5.51 -13.40
C MET A 176 -1.90 4.12 -13.50
N PHE A 177 -2.49 3.20 -14.28
CA PHE A 177 -1.87 1.88 -14.51
C PHE A 177 -0.48 2.00 -15.13
N ARG A 178 -0.29 2.92 -16.07
CA ARG A 178 1.02 3.15 -16.67
C ARG A 178 2.05 3.64 -15.64
N LEU A 179 1.70 4.65 -14.85
CA LEU A 179 2.56 5.21 -13.80
C LEU A 179 2.91 4.15 -12.74
N VAL A 180 1.95 3.32 -12.35
CA VAL A 180 2.18 2.21 -11.43
C VAL A 180 3.19 1.21 -11.98
N MET A 181 3.09 0.86 -13.26
CA MET A 181 4.07 -0.06 -13.89
C MET A 181 5.44 0.56 -14.05
N ASP A 182 5.54 1.85 -14.37
CA ASP A 182 6.81 2.57 -14.41
C ASP A 182 7.44 2.62 -13.00
N TYR A 183 6.65 2.87 -11.96
CA TYR A 183 7.10 2.81 -10.56
C TYR A 183 7.56 1.40 -10.16
N LYS A 184 6.79 0.34 -10.49
CA LYS A 184 7.17 -1.05 -10.24
C LYS A 184 8.53 -1.37 -10.88
N ARG A 185 8.72 -1.00 -12.15
CA ARG A 185 9.98 -1.20 -12.87
C ARG A 185 11.15 -0.48 -12.18
N GLU A 186 10.97 0.78 -11.81
CA GLU A 186 12.01 1.56 -11.12
C GLU A 186 12.32 1.01 -9.72
N LEU A 187 11.32 0.52 -9.00
CA LEU A 187 11.48 -0.14 -7.71
C LEU A 187 12.28 -1.45 -7.86
N GLU A 188 11.93 -2.28 -8.85
CA GLU A 188 12.59 -3.57 -9.10
C GLU A 188 14.01 -3.42 -9.66
N ALA A 189 14.23 -2.42 -10.52
CA ALA A 189 15.55 -2.12 -11.06
C ALA A 189 16.48 -1.51 -10.02
N GLY A 190 15.95 -1.04 -8.88
CA GLY A 190 16.68 -0.14 -8.01
C GLY A 190 17.10 1.08 -8.83
N THR A 191 16.15 1.88 -9.27
CA THR A 191 16.39 3.20 -9.88
C THR A 191 15.40 4.26 -9.41
N LEU A 192 14.52 3.93 -8.45
CA LEU A 192 13.54 4.86 -7.90
C LEU A 192 14.24 6.10 -7.31
N ASP A 193 13.60 7.28 -7.36
CA ASP A 193 14.14 8.46 -6.69
C ASP A 193 13.88 8.36 -5.18
N GLU A 194 14.89 8.68 -4.37
CA GLU A 194 14.78 8.75 -2.91
C GLU A 194 13.62 9.64 -2.42
N ASN A 195 13.33 10.72 -3.13
CA ASN A 195 12.25 11.65 -2.81
C ASN A 195 10.85 11.08 -3.08
N MET A 196 10.73 9.90 -3.69
CA MET A 196 9.45 9.27 -4.04
C MET A 196 8.95 8.26 -2.99
N VAL A 197 9.72 7.96 -1.95
CA VAL A 197 9.35 6.91 -0.97
C VAL A 197 8.50 7.43 0.18
N PHE A 198 8.66 8.69 0.56
CA PHE A 198 7.72 9.40 1.42
C PHE A 198 7.59 10.83 0.95
N GLY A 199 6.37 11.37 0.93
CA GLY A 199 6.07 12.76 0.58
C GLY A 199 6.74 13.84 1.47
N PHE A 200 7.68 13.48 2.32
CA PHE A 200 8.48 14.40 3.11
C PHE A 200 9.71 14.82 2.30
N ARG A 201 9.60 15.93 1.55
CA ARG A 201 10.76 16.62 0.91
C ARG A 201 11.69 17.27 1.95
N SER A 202 12.13 16.53 2.96
CA SER A 202 13.21 17.04 3.83
C SER A 202 14.54 16.77 3.13
N LYS A 203 15.00 17.74 2.32
CA LYS A 203 16.31 17.77 1.63
C LYS A 203 17.54 17.53 2.54
N LYS A 204 17.35 17.27 3.83
CA LYS A 204 18.42 17.23 4.84
C LYS A 204 18.68 15.83 5.39
N VAL A 205 17.78 14.86 5.22
CA VAL A 205 17.94 13.53 5.82
C VAL A 205 17.35 12.48 4.87
N SER A 206 18.24 11.88 4.09
CA SER A 206 18.10 10.65 3.33
C SER A 206 18.26 9.46 4.28
N LEU A 207 17.18 8.98 4.90
CA LEU A 207 17.27 7.72 5.68
C LEU A 207 17.05 6.55 4.73
N PRO A 208 17.91 5.53 4.76
CA PRO A 208 17.66 4.31 4.01
C PRO A 208 16.36 3.67 4.53
N ILE A 209 15.54 3.17 3.61
CA ILE A 209 14.23 2.58 3.90
C ILE A 209 14.25 1.12 3.45
N ASP A 210 13.54 0.29 4.21
CA ASP A 210 13.28 -1.10 3.82
C ASP A 210 12.40 -1.15 2.58
N ALA A 211 13.03 -1.40 1.43
CA ALA A 211 12.38 -1.49 0.13
C ALA A 211 11.51 -2.76 0.01
N GLU A 212 11.69 -3.76 0.88
CA GLU A 212 10.90 -5.00 0.86
C GLU A 212 9.42 -4.71 1.07
N LYS A 213 9.09 -3.77 1.96
CA LYS A 213 7.70 -3.34 2.21
C LYS A 213 7.06 -2.66 1.00
N CYS A 214 7.84 -1.91 0.20
CA CYS A 214 7.36 -1.32 -1.04
C CYS A 214 7.09 -2.39 -2.12
N ARG A 215 7.85 -3.48 -2.15
CA ARG A 215 7.60 -4.58 -3.11
C ARG A 215 6.28 -5.28 -2.84
N LYS A 216 5.87 -5.40 -1.58
CA LYS A 216 4.57 -5.96 -1.16
C LYS A 216 3.35 -5.15 -1.63
N ILE A 217 3.52 -3.99 -2.26
CA ILE A 217 2.42 -3.24 -2.89
C ILE A 217 1.93 -3.96 -4.17
N PHE A 218 2.80 -4.72 -4.83
CA PHE A 218 2.50 -5.36 -6.11
C PHE A 218 2.38 -6.87 -5.96
N GLY A 219 1.43 -7.45 -6.71
CA GLY A 219 1.28 -8.91 -6.80
C GLY A 219 1.03 -9.61 -5.46
N THR A 220 0.65 -8.88 -4.43
CA THR A 220 0.51 -9.41 -3.07
C THR A 220 -0.95 -9.34 -2.66
N TYR A 221 -1.47 -10.39 -2.06
CA TYR A 221 -2.80 -10.37 -1.44
C TYR A 221 -2.82 -11.10 -0.11
N ARG A 222 -3.83 -10.79 0.70
CA ARG A 222 -4.07 -11.43 1.99
C ARG A 222 -5.09 -12.55 1.83
N LYS A 223 -4.63 -13.80 1.82
CA LYS A 223 -5.46 -14.98 1.78
C LYS A 223 -6.17 -15.20 3.13
N PRO A 224 -7.51 -15.34 3.14
CA PRO A 224 -8.23 -15.62 4.39
C PRO A 224 -7.90 -17.03 4.90
N GLY A 225 -7.78 -17.17 6.21
CA GLY A 225 -7.75 -18.46 6.89
C GLY A 225 -8.76 -18.46 8.04
N VAL A 226 -9.14 -19.63 8.55
CA VAL A 226 -10.15 -19.74 9.62
C VAL A 226 -9.65 -19.07 10.91
N ASP A 227 -8.45 -19.44 11.35
CA ASP A 227 -7.86 -18.90 12.58
C ASP A 227 -6.84 -17.78 12.32
N CYS A 228 -6.14 -17.85 11.19
CA CYS A 228 -5.07 -16.93 10.84
C CYS A 228 -4.96 -16.78 9.32
N ASP A 229 -4.88 -15.54 8.86
CA ASP A 229 -4.69 -15.23 7.44
C ASP A 229 -3.22 -15.37 7.04
N THR A 230 -2.95 -15.43 5.74
CA THR A 230 -1.59 -15.47 5.20
C THR A 230 -1.41 -14.44 4.10
N PHE A 231 -0.23 -13.85 3.98
CA PHE A 231 0.13 -13.05 2.80
C PHE A 231 0.67 -13.99 1.73
N VAL A 232 0.23 -13.76 0.49
CA VAL A 232 0.64 -14.53 -0.68
C VAL A 232 1.19 -13.55 -1.71
N ASP A 233 2.43 -13.81 -2.13
CA ASP A 233 3.18 -12.95 -3.04
C ASP A 233 3.31 -13.60 -4.42
N HIS A 234 3.03 -12.82 -5.46
CA HIS A 234 3.18 -13.17 -6.88
C HIS A 234 4.01 -12.07 -7.57
N PRO A 235 5.33 -12.00 -7.32
CA PRO A 235 6.18 -10.91 -7.80
C PRO A 235 6.18 -10.76 -9.33
N ASP A 236 6.07 -11.88 -10.03
CA ASP A 236 6.07 -11.95 -11.50
C ASP A 236 4.74 -11.55 -12.14
N SER A 237 3.75 -11.09 -11.36
CA SER A 237 2.46 -10.68 -11.92
C SER A 237 2.59 -9.46 -12.84
N THR A 238 2.02 -9.59 -14.04
CA THR A 238 2.04 -8.58 -15.12
C THR A 238 0.64 -8.10 -15.53
N HIS A 239 -0.35 -8.35 -14.69
CA HIS A 239 -1.74 -7.98 -14.94
C HIS A 239 -2.31 -7.22 -13.73
N ALA A 240 -3.40 -6.49 -13.96
CA ALA A 240 -4.23 -5.91 -12.92
C ALA A 240 -5.59 -6.59 -12.91
N VAL A 241 -6.25 -6.54 -11.76
CA VAL A 241 -7.66 -6.91 -11.62
C VAL A 241 -8.49 -5.63 -11.66
N VAL A 242 -9.50 -5.57 -12.54
CA VAL A 242 -10.42 -4.45 -12.67
C VAL A 242 -11.81 -4.92 -12.28
N MET A 243 -12.42 -4.26 -11.29
CA MET A 243 -13.80 -4.53 -10.89
C MET A 243 -14.72 -3.47 -11.52
N HIS A 244 -15.77 -3.91 -12.23
CA HIS A 244 -16.77 -3.03 -12.83
C HIS A 244 -18.15 -3.69 -12.78
N ARG A 245 -19.11 -3.04 -12.10
CA ARG A 245 -20.53 -3.48 -12.02
C ARG A 245 -20.69 -4.95 -11.60
N GLY A 246 -20.05 -5.30 -10.47
CA GLY A 246 -20.03 -6.65 -9.91
C GLY A 246 -19.22 -7.68 -10.71
N SER A 247 -18.68 -7.31 -11.87
CA SER A 247 -17.82 -8.18 -12.69
C SER A 247 -16.35 -7.91 -12.45
N THR A 248 -15.53 -8.94 -12.61
CA THR A 248 -14.08 -8.90 -12.41
C THR A 248 -13.35 -9.24 -13.71
N TYR A 249 -12.42 -8.39 -14.12
CA TYR A 249 -11.69 -8.49 -15.38
C TYR A 249 -10.19 -8.57 -15.12
N ILE A 250 -9.50 -9.40 -15.90
CA ILE A 250 -8.03 -9.44 -15.94
C ILE A 250 -7.56 -8.48 -17.01
N LEU A 251 -6.92 -7.39 -16.60
CA LEU A 251 -6.29 -6.42 -17.47
C LEU A 251 -4.81 -6.74 -17.62
N ASN A 252 -4.42 -7.31 -18.76
CA ASN A 252 -3.00 -7.48 -19.10
C ASN A 252 -2.32 -6.12 -19.23
N LEU A 253 -1.28 -5.86 -18.43
CA LEU A 253 -0.55 -4.58 -18.46
C LEU A 253 0.65 -4.62 -19.42
N MET A 254 1.01 -5.81 -19.89
CA MET A 254 2.11 -6.05 -20.82
C MET A 254 1.59 -6.43 -22.20
N LYS A 255 2.37 -6.12 -23.22
CA LYS A 255 2.16 -6.54 -24.61
C LYS A 255 3.52 -6.62 -25.30
N ASP A 256 3.82 -7.73 -25.96
CA ASP A 256 5.07 -7.94 -26.70
C ASP A 256 6.33 -7.62 -25.87
N GLY A 257 6.34 -8.03 -24.60
CA GLY A 257 7.47 -7.82 -23.68
C GLY A 257 7.63 -6.40 -23.13
N ARG A 258 6.74 -5.45 -23.48
CA ARG A 258 6.75 -4.07 -22.95
C ARG A 258 5.48 -3.75 -22.17
N VAL A 259 5.56 -2.74 -21.31
CA VAL A 259 4.38 -2.13 -20.68
C VAL A 259 3.51 -1.51 -21.78
N LYS A 260 2.20 -1.78 -21.73
CA LYS A 260 1.23 -1.17 -22.64
C LYS A 260 1.26 0.35 -22.55
N THR A 261 1.07 1.00 -23.69
CA THR A 261 0.94 2.46 -23.75
C THR A 261 -0.38 2.91 -23.11
N THR A 262 -0.46 4.18 -22.70
CA THR A 262 -1.71 4.76 -22.19
C THR A 262 -2.87 4.60 -23.17
N THR A 263 -2.62 4.69 -24.49
CA THR A 263 -3.66 4.50 -25.51
C THR A 263 -4.16 3.06 -25.57
N GLU A 264 -3.27 2.08 -25.45
CA GLU A 264 -3.65 0.65 -25.42
C GLU A 264 -4.46 0.34 -24.15
N LEU A 265 -3.98 0.80 -22.99
CA LEU A 265 -4.70 0.65 -21.72
C LEU A 265 -6.06 1.35 -21.72
N TYR A 266 -6.15 2.52 -22.34
CA TYR A 266 -7.42 3.23 -22.52
C TYR A 266 -8.41 2.39 -23.34
N ALA A 267 -7.95 1.78 -24.45
CA ALA A 267 -8.82 0.95 -25.28
C ALA A 267 -9.32 -0.28 -24.51
N ASP A 268 -8.45 -0.94 -23.74
CA ASP A 268 -8.82 -2.08 -22.89
C ASP A 268 -9.85 -1.66 -21.81
N LEU A 269 -9.59 -0.56 -21.10
CA LEU A 269 -10.50 -0.04 -20.08
C LEU A 269 -11.84 0.42 -20.67
N HIS A 270 -11.82 1.00 -21.86
CA HIS A 270 -13.04 1.38 -22.56
C HIS A 270 -13.86 0.16 -22.95
N SER A 271 -13.21 -0.94 -23.36
CA SER A 271 -13.90 -2.22 -23.62
C SER A 271 -14.54 -2.77 -22.35
N ILE A 272 -13.83 -2.75 -21.22
CA ILE A 272 -14.36 -3.19 -19.92
C ILE A 272 -15.56 -2.32 -19.48
N TYR A 273 -15.46 -1.01 -19.68
CA TYR A 273 -16.53 -0.08 -19.29
C TYR A 273 -17.81 -0.25 -20.13
N ASP A 274 -17.67 -0.56 -21.42
CA ASP A 274 -18.83 -0.78 -22.30
C ASP A 274 -19.39 -2.19 -22.22
N ASP A 275 -18.71 -3.10 -21.53
CA ASP A 275 -19.23 -4.42 -21.22
C ASP A 275 -20.50 -4.29 -20.38
N LYS A 276 -21.53 -5.04 -20.78
CA LYS A 276 -22.85 -5.07 -20.13
C LYS A 276 -23.06 -6.35 -19.33
N ALA A 277 -22.00 -7.10 -19.04
CA ALA A 277 -22.05 -8.20 -18.09
C ALA A 277 -22.68 -7.71 -16.79
N ASP A 278 -23.80 -8.34 -16.42
CA ASP A 278 -24.52 -8.02 -15.19
C ASP A 278 -23.99 -8.91 -14.07
N GLY A 279 -22.90 -8.45 -13.44
CA GLY A 279 -22.32 -9.11 -12.28
C GLY A 279 -22.96 -8.66 -10.97
N GLU A 280 -23.92 -7.73 -11.00
CA GLU A 280 -24.46 -7.08 -9.79
C GLU A 280 -25.31 -8.06 -8.96
N GLU A 281 -25.95 -9.06 -9.56
CA GLU A 281 -26.76 -10.05 -8.85
C GLU A 281 -25.92 -11.03 -7.99
N CYS A 282 -24.69 -11.34 -8.40
CA CYS A 282 -23.80 -12.33 -7.77
C CYS A 282 -22.33 -11.85 -7.74
N ASP A 283 -22.10 -10.70 -7.11
CA ASP A 283 -20.75 -10.13 -7.00
C ASP A 283 -19.90 -10.88 -5.98
N VAL A 284 -19.02 -11.76 -6.44
CA VAL A 284 -18.07 -12.52 -5.59
C VAL A 284 -17.08 -11.62 -4.85
N ASN A 285 -16.87 -10.38 -5.29
CA ASN A 285 -15.90 -9.47 -4.66
C ASN A 285 -16.37 -9.04 -3.27
N VAL A 286 -17.69 -9.05 -3.00
CA VAL A 286 -18.25 -8.66 -1.70
C VAL A 286 -17.81 -9.61 -0.57
N LEU A 287 -17.47 -10.86 -0.89
CA LEU A 287 -17.06 -11.85 0.10
C LEU A 287 -15.79 -11.41 0.86
N SER A 288 -14.92 -10.62 0.20
CA SER A 288 -13.73 -10.03 0.83
C SER A 288 -14.06 -9.06 1.99
N SER A 289 -15.30 -8.60 2.11
CA SER A 289 -15.82 -7.73 3.17
C SER A 289 -16.41 -8.47 4.38
N GLN A 290 -16.47 -9.80 4.34
CA GLN A 290 -16.95 -10.59 5.47
C GLN A 290 -15.90 -10.64 6.61
N LYS A 291 -16.32 -11.19 7.75
CA LYS A 291 -15.38 -11.63 8.79
C LYS A 291 -14.43 -12.68 8.20
N ARG A 292 -13.21 -12.76 8.73
CA ARG A 292 -12.13 -13.53 8.09
C ARG A 292 -12.40 -15.02 8.03
N ALA A 293 -12.98 -15.58 9.08
CA ALA A 293 -13.31 -17.01 9.15
C ALA A 293 -14.47 -17.38 8.20
N ASP A 294 -15.48 -16.51 8.11
CA ASP A 294 -16.61 -16.67 7.18
C ASP A 294 -16.08 -16.61 5.74
N TRP A 295 -15.26 -15.60 5.42
CA TRP A 295 -14.63 -15.50 4.11
C TRP A 295 -13.74 -16.71 3.78
N ALA A 296 -12.96 -17.20 4.75
CA ALA A 296 -12.14 -18.39 4.55
C ALA A 296 -13.01 -19.61 4.16
N THR A 297 -14.16 -19.77 4.82
CA THR A 297 -15.09 -20.87 4.55
C THR A 297 -15.75 -20.71 3.19
N ASP A 298 -16.34 -19.53 2.92
CA ASP A 298 -17.05 -19.22 1.69
C ASP A 298 -16.13 -19.27 0.46
N ARG A 299 -14.85 -18.88 0.61
CA ARG A 299 -13.84 -19.01 -0.44
C ARG A 299 -13.63 -20.47 -0.82
N GLU A 300 -13.44 -21.35 0.16
CA GLU A 300 -13.20 -22.77 -0.10
C GLU A 300 -14.44 -23.45 -0.69
N GLU A 301 -15.65 -23.10 -0.24
CA GLU A 301 -16.89 -23.57 -0.86
C GLU A 301 -17.02 -23.07 -2.31
N THR A 302 -16.71 -21.79 -2.57
CA THR A 302 -16.71 -21.21 -3.93
C THR A 302 -15.77 -21.94 -4.87
N ILE A 303 -14.58 -22.31 -4.39
CA ILE A 303 -13.57 -23.06 -5.16
C ILE A 303 -14.07 -24.48 -5.49
N LYS A 304 -14.75 -25.16 -4.56
CA LYS A 304 -15.29 -26.51 -4.78
C LYS A 304 -16.37 -26.57 -5.87
N VAL A 305 -17.07 -25.46 -6.12
CA VAL A 305 -18.12 -25.40 -7.15
C VAL A 305 -17.55 -25.63 -8.56
N SER A 306 -16.32 -25.19 -8.85
CA SER A 306 -15.71 -25.36 -10.17
C SER A 306 -14.19 -25.16 -10.15
N ASP A 307 -13.46 -26.00 -10.90
CA ASP A 307 -12.03 -25.82 -11.15
C ASP A 307 -11.68 -24.44 -11.75
N LYS A 308 -12.63 -23.81 -12.45
CA LYS A 308 -12.46 -22.45 -12.97
C LYS A 308 -12.37 -21.43 -11.84
N ASN A 309 -13.15 -21.59 -10.77
CA ASN A 309 -13.09 -20.70 -9.61
C ASN A 309 -11.75 -20.84 -8.90
N ALA A 310 -11.21 -22.06 -8.81
CA ALA A 310 -9.87 -22.30 -8.29
C ALA A 310 -8.79 -21.55 -9.09
N ALA A 311 -8.93 -21.47 -10.41
CA ALA A 311 -7.99 -20.76 -11.28
C ALA A 311 -8.17 -19.21 -11.26
N HIS A 312 -9.33 -18.71 -10.81
CA HIS A 312 -9.65 -17.28 -10.76
C HIS A 312 -9.46 -16.63 -9.38
N MET A 313 -9.31 -17.42 -8.31
CA MET A 313 -9.21 -16.99 -6.90
C MET A 313 -7.81 -17.18 -6.30
#